data_AF-A0A5N8TCZ9-F1
#
_entry.id   AF-A0A5N8TCZ9-F1
#
_cell.length_a   1.000
_cell.length_b   1.000
_cell.length_c   1.000
_cell.angle_alpha   90.00
_cell.angle_beta   90.00
_cell.angle_gamma   90.00
#
_symmetry.space_group_name_H-M   'P 1'
#
loop_
_entity.id
_entity.type
_entity.pdbx_description
1 polymer ?
#
loop_
_entity_poly.entity_id
_entity_poly.type
_entity_poly.pdbx_seq_one_letter_code
_entity_poly.pdbx_strand_id
1 'polypeptide(L)'
;MLTSLLKGTEIVTANNRNILSVSRLNAEVRLCLEKNIGIVWLTGEISNFTAATSGHWYLSLKDNQSQVKCAMFRGNNRRVMFKPKNGDQVLVRARVSMYEPRGDYQLILESMQPEGDGRLQQAFEQRKQALAAEGLFAQSAKQVLPDQPKRVGIITSKTGAALHDILNVLKRRDPSLPVVIYPTLVQGQEAAVSIAQAIGRANSRNECDVLIVGRGGGSLEDLWCFNEEIVARTIAASQIPIVSAVGHEVDVTIADFVADVRAPTPSAAAELVSRDLSYRLQQYQQREQALKNAIGTLLYRQQRALTQHEHRLSHQHPRRRLQQQSQHIDELQRRMHQALTKQFSRYSSQLNTLDNRLQRMTPDRRIQQHQAQLAQYHQRLTHAMDSHLSHAQQRLATLVATLDAVSPLATLSRGYSISRDSDGHIVTNINQLEEGDTLHTQLSNGDVTSVVRQRHPHQSSD
;
A
#
# COMPACT_ATOMS: atom_id res chain seq x y z
N MET A 1 47.08 -26.21 95.92
CA MET A 1 46.35 -26.55 97.16
C MET A 1 45.58 -27.83 96.88
N LEU A 2 46.06 -28.98 97.39
CA LEU A 2 45.63 -29.59 98.67
C LEU A 2 44.15 -30.03 98.56
N THR A 3 43.72 -31.30 98.72
CA THR A 3 44.35 -32.54 99.21
C THR A 3 43.27 -33.64 99.16
N SER A 4 43.68 -34.93 99.20
CA SER A 4 43.09 -35.98 100.09
C SER A 4 41.70 -36.55 99.70
N LEU A 5 41.36 -37.84 99.67
CA LEU A 5 41.81 -39.10 100.30
C LEU A 5 41.62 -40.26 99.29
N LEU A 6 42.59 -41.16 99.09
CA LEU A 6 42.74 -42.44 99.80
C LEU A 6 41.47 -43.33 99.88
N LYS A 7 41.49 -44.34 99.00
CA LYS A 7 41.22 -45.78 99.25
C LYS A 7 39.96 -46.15 100.04
N GLY A 8 38.97 -46.64 99.30
CA GLY A 8 37.94 -47.56 99.76
C GLY A 8 37.85 -48.77 98.84
N THR A 9 38.57 -49.83 99.21
CA THR A 9 38.16 -51.23 99.13
C THR A 9 37.68 -51.81 97.80
N GLU A 10 38.58 -52.56 97.16
CA GLU A 10 38.24 -53.65 96.26
C GLU A 10 37.32 -54.65 96.97
N ILE A 11 36.15 -54.89 96.39
CA ILE A 11 35.46 -56.16 96.51
C ILE A 11 35.55 -56.81 95.14
N VAL A 12 36.41 -57.83 95.07
CA VAL A 12 36.48 -58.77 93.97
C VAL A 12 35.14 -59.50 93.89
N THR A 13 34.40 -59.27 92.81
CA THR A 13 33.42 -60.23 92.30
C THR A 13 33.87 -60.65 90.92
N ALA A 14 33.97 -61.97 90.73
CA ALA A 14 34.42 -62.61 89.51
C ALA A 14 33.64 -62.10 88.29
N ASN A 15 34.32 -61.36 87.41
CA ASN A 15 33.76 -60.94 86.12
C ASN A 15 33.73 -62.16 85.18
N ASN A 16 32.64 -62.92 85.25
CA ASN A 16 32.33 -63.93 84.27
C ASN A 16 32.08 -63.21 82.93
N ARG A 17 33.09 -63.14 82.06
CA ARG A 17 33.07 -62.45 80.75
C ARG A 17 31.98 -62.95 79.79
N ASN A 18 31.23 -64.00 80.14
CA ASN A 18 30.16 -64.59 79.35
C ASN A 18 28.73 -64.25 79.81
N ILE A 19 28.55 -63.35 80.79
CA ILE A 19 27.20 -62.88 81.16
C ILE A 19 26.87 -61.63 80.33
N LEU A 20 26.19 -61.84 79.20
CA LEU A 20 25.71 -60.77 78.32
C LEU A 20 24.24 -60.47 78.61
N SER A 21 23.87 -59.19 78.61
CA SER A 21 22.45 -58.81 78.55
C SER A 21 21.90 -59.13 77.17
N VAL A 22 20.59 -59.39 77.08
CA VAL A 22 19.92 -59.70 75.80
C VAL A 22 20.19 -58.60 74.76
N SER A 23 20.15 -57.33 75.17
CA SER A 23 20.45 -56.20 74.27
C SER A 23 21.91 -56.19 73.80
N ARG A 24 22.86 -56.55 74.68
CA ARG A 24 24.29 -56.61 74.33
C ARG A 24 24.59 -57.78 73.41
N LEU A 25 23.99 -58.95 73.66
CA LEU A 25 24.09 -60.11 72.79
C LEU A 25 23.55 -59.78 71.38
N ASN A 26 22.39 -59.12 71.29
CA ASN A 26 21.83 -58.73 69.99
C ASN A 26 22.71 -57.71 69.26
N ALA A 27 23.28 -56.73 69.96
CA ALA A 27 24.20 -55.77 69.35
C ALA A 27 25.48 -56.45 68.81
N GLU A 28 26.07 -57.38 69.57
CA GLU A 28 27.27 -58.12 69.14
C GLU A 28 26.99 -59.05 67.95
N VAL A 29 25.85 -59.74 67.92
CA VAL A 29 25.43 -60.59 66.79
C VAL A 29 25.19 -59.76 65.53
N ARG A 30 24.53 -58.61 65.65
CA ARG A 30 24.32 -57.68 64.52
C ARG A 30 25.66 -57.25 63.91
N LEU A 31 26.61 -56.81 64.74
CA LEU A 31 27.93 -56.38 64.29
C LEU A 31 28.70 -57.52 63.61
N CYS A 32 28.60 -58.74 64.13
CA CYS A 32 29.22 -59.92 63.54
C CYS A 32 28.66 -60.22 62.14
N LEU A 33 27.34 -60.16 61.98
CA LEU A 33 26.66 -60.39 60.70
C LEU A 33 27.01 -59.29 59.67
N GLU A 34 26.93 -58.02 60.08
CA GLU A 34 27.22 -56.88 59.19
C GLU A 34 28.68 -56.88 58.74
N LYS A 35 29.63 -57.25 59.61
CA LYS A 35 31.06 -57.27 59.29
C LYS A 35 31.48 -58.47 58.43
N ASN A 36 30.92 -59.65 58.67
CA ASN A 36 31.37 -60.87 58.00
C ASN A 36 30.68 -61.12 56.65
N ILE A 37 29.40 -60.76 56.52
CA ILE A 37 28.63 -61.07 55.30
C ILE A 37 28.56 -59.85 54.35
N GLY A 38 28.52 -58.63 54.88
CA GLY A 38 28.53 -57.42 54.07
C GLY A 38 27.30 -57.26 53.16
N ILE A 39 27.55 -56.79 51.92
CA ILE A 39 26.52 -56.60 50.89
C ILE A 39 26.43 -57.86 50.04
N VAL A 40 25.20 -58.39 49.88
CA VAL A 40 24.92 -59.61 49.13
C VAL A 40 23.87 -59.35 48.05
N TRP A 41 23.91 -60.19 47.01
CA TRP A 41 22.91 -60.26 45.96
C TRP A 41 22.11 -61.55 46.11
N LEU A 42 20.79 -61.43 46.14
CA LEU A 42 19.89 -62.55 46.40
C LEU A 42 18.75 -62.56 45.38
N THR A 43 18.42 -63.74 44.89
CA THR A 43 17.24 -64.00 44.06
C THR A 43 16.17 -64.68 44.90
N GLY A 44 14.93 -64.24 44.79
CA GLY A 44 13.81 -64.91 45.45
C GLY A 44 12.47 -64.32 45.07
N GLU A 45 11.41 -65.01 45.48
CA GLU A 45 10.04 -64.58 45.27
C GLU A 45 9.60 -63.67 46.43
N ILE A 46 8.95 -62.56 46.09
CA ILE A 46 8.37 -61.65 47.07
C ILE A 46 7.11 -62.29 47.67
N SER A 47 7.06 -62.32 49.00
CA SER A 47 5.87 -62.70 49.77
C SER A 47 5.60 -61.68 50.88
N ASN A 48 4.35 -61.61 51.35
CA ASN A 48 3.93 -60.73 52.45
C ASN A 48 4.33 -59.25 52.28
N PHE A 49 4.31 -58.74 51.04
CA PHE A 49 4.63 -57.34 50.74
C PHE A 49 3.63 -56.38 51.39
N THR A 50 4.16 -55.43 52.16
CA THR A 50 3.41 -54.39 52.86
C THR A 50 4.10 -53.04 52.68
N ALA A 51 3.38 -52.07 52.12
CA ALA A 51 3.83 -50.68 52.08
C ALA A 51 3.29 -49.94 53.31
N ALA A 52 4.17 -49.60 54.26
CA ALA A 52 3.78 -48.88 55.47
C ALA A 52 3.45 -47.41 55.19
N THR A 53 2.64 -46.79 56.03
CA THR A 53 2.29 -45.36 55.99
C THR A 53 3.51 -44.44 56.10
N SER A 54 4.61 -44.90 56.69
CA SER A 54 5.91 -44.20 56.73
C SER A 54 6.62 -44.14 55.36
N GLY A 55 6.14 -44.90 54.37
CA GLY A 55 6.75 -45.01 53.05
C GLY A 55 7.91 -46.02 52.99
N HIS A 56 8.10 -46.86 54.01
CA HIS A 56 8.99 -48.02 53.96
C HIS A 56 8.26 -49.26 53.43
N TRP A 57 8.98 -50.13 52.74
CA TRP A 57 8.43 -51.41 52.29
C TRP A 57 8.97 -52.54 53.16
N TYR A 58 8.06 -53.40 53.62
CA TYR A 58 8.39 -54.63 54.32
C TYR A 58 7.92 -55.80 53.47
N LEU A 59 8.77 -56.79 53.28
CA LEU A 59 8.46 -57.98 52.50
C LEU A 59 9.24 -59.17 53.02
N SER A 60 8.88 -60.38 52.63
CA SER A 60 9.68 -61.57 52.88
C SER A 60 10.16 -62.12 51.55
N LEU A 61 11.48 -62.30 51.43
CA LEU A 61 12.09 -62.94 50.27
C LEU A 61 12.15 -64.44 50.55
N LYS A 62 11.50 -65.25 49.70
CA LYS A 62 11.48 -66.71 49.85
C LYS A 62 12.12 -67.40 48.65
N ASP A 63 12.71 -68.55 48.91
CA ASP A 63 13.11 -69.55 47.92
C ASP A 63 12.37 -70.87 48.20
N ASN A 64 12.77 -71.97 47.56
CA ASN A 64 12.11 -73.27 47.71
C ASN A 64 12.29 -73.90 49.12
N GLN A 65 13.25 -73.45 49.92
CA GLN A 65 13.63 -74.08 51.19
C GLN A 65 13.60 -73.12 52.39
N SER A 66 13.60 -71.81 52.18
CA SER A 66 13.86 -70.80 53.20
C SER A 66 13.18 -69.47 52.89
N GLN A 67 12.94 -68.68 53.93
CA GLN A 67 12.42 -67.32 53.81
C GLN A 67 13.12 -66.38 54.78
N VAL A 68 13.26 -65.11 54.38
CA VAL A 68 13.89 -64.06 55.18
C VAL A 68 13.12 -62.76 55.11
N LYS A 69 12.94 -62.10 56.26
CA LYS A 69 12.29 -60.79 56.34
C LYS A 69 13.20 -59.71 55.77
N CYS A 70 12.63 -58.83 54.98
CA CYS A 70 13.32 -57.76 54.27
C CYS A 70 12.63 -56.41 54.54
N ALA A 71 13.44 -55.37 54.67
CA ALA A 71 12.99 -54.00 54.80
C ALA A 71 13.68 -53.10 53.77
N MET A 72 12.92 -52.25 53.10
CA MET A 72 13.43 -51.27 52.14
C MET A 72 13.01 -49.87 52.57
N PHE A 73 14.00 -49.01 52.86
CA PHE A 73 13.74 -47.66 53.30
C PHE A 73 13.28 -46.75 52.15
N ARG A 74 12.58 -45.65 52.51
CA ARG A 74 11.90 -44.73 51.58
C ARG A 74 12.86 -44.06 50.59
N GLY A 75 14.13 -43.89 50.97
CA GLY A 75 15.15 -43.35 50.06
C GLY A 75 15.47 -44.31 48.91
N ASN A 76 15.48 -45.62 49.21
CA ASN A 76 15.90 -46.65 48.27
C ASN A 76 14.74 -47.11 47.38
N ASN A 77 13.52 -47.22 47.92
CA ASN A 77 12.37 -47.70 47.14
C ASN A 77 11.97 -46.74 46.00
N ARG A 78 12.26 -45.44 46.09
CA ARG A 78 12.06 -44.45 45.00
C ARG A 78 12.84 -44.76 43.73
N ARG A 79 13.92 -45.55 43.83
CA ARG A 79 14.75 -45.93 42.68
C ARG A 79 14.24 -47.19 41.98
N VAL A 80 13.24 -47.86 42.55
CA VAL A 80 12.63 -49.06 41.96
C VAL A 80 11.57 -48.60 40.97
N MET A 81 11.80 -48.89 39.69
CA MET A 81 10.96 -48.43 38.57
C MET A 81 9.69 -49.26 38.35
N PHE A 82 9.48 -50.30 39.17
CA PHE A 82 8.29 -51.16 39.12
C PHE A 82 7.64 -51.25 40.50
N LYS A 83 6.35 -51.61 40.53
CA LYS A 83 5.61 -51.80 41.77
C LYS A 83 5.66 -53.29 42.16
N PRO A 84 6.44 -53.69 43.19
CA PRO A 84 6.53 -55.08 43.60
C PRO A 84 5.20 -55.62 44.10
N LYS A 85 4.91 -56.87 43.75
CA LYS A 85 3.72 -57.63 44.16
C LYS A 85 4.15 -58.97 44.75
N ASN A 86 3.26 -59.56 45.55
CA ASN A 86 3.44 -60.93 46.01
C ASN A 86 3.44 -61.88 44.79
N GLY A 87 4.42 -62.78 44.73
CA GLY A 87 4.63 -63.66 43.59
C GLY A 87 5.70 -63.18 42.60
N ASP A 88 6.16 -61.92 42.70
CA ASP A 88 7.20 -61.41 41.80
C ASP A 88 8.56 -62.02 42.15
N GLN A 89 9.26 -62.53 41.15
CA GLN A 89 10.63 -63.01 41.29
C GLN A 89 11.61 -61.86 41.07
N VAL A 90 12.44 -61.57 42.08
CA VAL A 90 13.29 -60.38 42.10
C VAL A 90 14.73 -60.71 42.44
N LEU A 91 15.64 -59.94 41.85
CA LEU A 91 17.03 -59.84 42.24
C LEU A 91 17.19 -58.60 43.14
N VAL A 92 17.66 -58.81 44.36
CA VAL A 92 17.86 -57.73 45.34
C VAL A 92 19.31 -57.61 45.75
N ARG A 93 19.78 -56.37 45.88
CA ARG A 93 21.03 -56.05 46.59
C ARG A 93 20.68 -55.66 48.01
N ALA A 94 21.21 -56.41 48.98
CA ALA A 94 20.83 -56.24 50.37
C ALA A 94 22.02 -56.30 51.32
N ARG A 95 21.89 -55.63 52.45
CA ARG A 95 22.80 -55.79 53.59
C ARG A 95 22.14 -56.67 54.63
N VAL A 96 22.91 -57.63 55.13
CA VAL A 96 22.49 -58.46 56.25
C VAL A 96 22.53 -57.66 57.54
N SER A 97 21.43 -57.64 58.29
CA SER A 97 21.35 -56.94 59.58
C SER A 97 20.38 -57.67 60.52
N MET A 98 20.16 -57.12 61.71
CA MET A 98 19.26 -57.69 62.71
C MET A 98 18.41 -56.59 63.36
N TYR A 99 17.13 -56.86 63.58
CA TYR A 99 16.24 -55.96 64.30
C TYR A 99 16.42 -56.14 65.81
N GLU A 100 17.32 -55.35 66.39
CA GLU A 100 17.77 -55.44 67.79
C GLU A 100 16.65 -55.59 68.84
N PRO A 101 15.50 -54.87 68.75
CA PRO A 101 14.45 -54.99 69.77
C PRO A 101 13.77 -56.35 69.85
N ARG A 102 13.80 -57.14 68.76
CA ARG A 102 13.22 -58.50 68.72
C ARG A 102 14.23 -59.61 68.45
N GLY A 103 15.46 -59.26 68.08
CA GLY A 103 16.49 -60.24 67.68
C GLY A 103 16.20 -60.92 66.33
N ASP A 104 15.29 -60.37 65.52
CA ASP A 104 14.93 -60.95 64.23
C ASP A 104 16.00 -60.66 63.17
N TYR A 105 16.50 -61.71 62.52
CA TYR A 105 17.36 -61.59 61.33
C TYR A 105 16.61 -60.95 60.16
N GLN A 106 17.22 -59.96 59.50
CA GLN A 106 16.60 -59.25 58.39
C GLN A 106 17.58 -58.78 57.32
N LEU A 107 17.06 -58.58 56.11
CA LEU A 107 17.79 -57.97 55.01
C LEU A 107 17.33 -56.53 54.79
N ILE A 108 18.29 -55.59 54.73
CA ILE A 108 18.02 -54.21 54.35
C ILE A 108 18.27 -54.07 52.85
N LEU A 109 17.21 -53.88 52.08
CA LEU A 109 17.29 -53.79 50.62
C LEU A 109 17.78 -52.40 50.19
N GLU A 110 18.83 -52.38 49.37
CA GLU A 110 19.39 -51.16 48.76
C GLU A 110 18.86 -50.95 47.34
N SER A 111 18.75 -52.03 46.56
CA SER A 111 18.17 -52.02 45.22
C SER A 111 17.38 -53.30 44.97
N MET A 112 16.36 -53.19 44.12
CA MET A 112 15.50 -54.30 43.71
C MET A 112 15.26 -54.19 42.21
N GLN A 113 15.45 -55.31 41.52
CA GLN A 113 15.22 -55.46 40.08
C GLN A 113 14.40 -56.75 39.87
N PRO A 114 13.55 -56.82 38.85
CA PRO A 114 12.94 -58.09 38.47
C PRO A 114 14.04 -59.06 37.99
N GLU A 115 13.90 -60.35 38.29
CA GLU A 115 14.95 -61.35 38.01
C GLU A 115 15.32 -61.46 36.51
N GLY A 116 14.38 -61.14 35.61
CA GLY A 116 14.59 -61.12 34.16
C GLY A 116 15.74 -60.19 33.73
N ASP A 117 15.79 -58.97 34.27
CA ASP A 117 16.76 -57.94 33.85
C ASP A 117 18.20 -58.32 34.22
N GLY A 118 18.41 -58.99 35.36
CA GLY A 118 19.75 -59.36 35.83
C GLY A 118 20.43 -60.44 34.97
N ARG A 119 19.67 -61.45 34.54
CA ARG A 119 20.20 -62.48 33.61
C ARG A 119 20.47 -61.90 32.23
N LEU A 120 19.58 -61.03 31.75
CA LEU A 120 19.76 -60.34 30.48
C LEU A 120 21.00 -59.43 30.52
N GLN A 121 21.22 -58.68 31.60
CA GLN A 121 22.42 -57.85 31.72
C GLN A 121 23.73 -58.67 31.69
N GLN A 122 23.75 -59.83 32.37
CA GLN A 122 24.90 -60.75 32.31
C GLN A 122 25.11 -61.32 30.91
N ALA A 123 24.05 -61.77 30.26
CA ALA A 123 24.10 -62.28 28.89
C ALA A 123 24.56 -61.21 27.89
N PHE A 124 24.17 -59.95 28.10
CA PHE A 124 24.59 -58.81 27.30
C PHE A 124 26.10 -58.58 27.42
N GLU A 125 26.64 -58.50 28.64
CA GLU A 125 28.07 -58.31 28.86
C GLU A 125 28.89 -59.49 28.32
N GLN A 126 28.44 -60.73 28.52
CA GLN A 126 29.11 -61.91 27.96
C GLN A 126 29.17 -61.87 26.44
N ARG A 127 28.05 -61.60 25.76
CA ARG A 127 28.01 -61.50 24.28
C ARG A 127 28.81 -60.33 23.76
N LYS A 128 28.73 -59.18 24.42
CA LYS A 128 29.51 -57.99 24.08
C LYS A 128 31.00 -58.31 24.13
N GLN A 129 31.47 -58.98 25.17
CA GLN A 129 32.88 -59.39 25.28
C GLN A 129 33.27 -60.40 24.19
N ALA A 130 32.44 -61.40 23.93
CA ALA A 130 32.70 -62.41 22.89
C ALA A 130 32.81 -61.77 21.48
N LEU A 131 31.83 -60.96 21.09
CA LEU A 131 31.80 -60.29 19.78
C LEU A 131 32.86 -59.19 19.65
N ALA A 132 33.22 -58.52 20.76
CA ALA A 132 34.35 -57.60 20.78
C ALA A 132 35.68 -58.32 20.53
N ALA A 133 35.87 -59.49 21.15
CA ALA A 133 37.09 -60.30 21.00
C ALA A 133 37.25 -60.81 19.56
N GLU A 134 36.15 -61.07 18.86
CA GLU A 134 36.14 -61.39 17.42
C GLU A 134 36.40 -60.17 16.51
N GLY A 135 36.43 -58.95 17.07
CA GLY A 135 36.72 -57.73 16.33
C GLY A 135 35.54 -57.11 15.58
N LEU A 136 34.31 -57.58 15.80
CA LEU A 136 33.11 -57.06 15.11
C LEU A 136 32.80 -55.58 15.43
N PHE A 137 33.38 -55.03 16.51
CA PHE A 137 33.20 -53.62 16.89
C PHE A 137 34.32 -52.71 16.37
N ALA A 138 35.30 -53.25 15.64
CA ALA A 138 36.44 -52.49 15.16
C ALA A 138 36.01 -51.39 14.19
N GLN A 139 36.46 -50.16 14.43
CA GLN A 139 36.13 -49.02 13.56
C GLN A 139 36.61 -49.23 12.11
N SER A 140 37.65 -50.03 11.89
CA SER A 140 38.17 -50.39 10.56
C SER A 140 37.22 -51.28 9.75
N ALA A 141 36.29 -51.99 10.39
CA ALA A 141 35.31 -52.83 9.72
C ALA A 141 34.04 -52.05 9.32
N LYS A 142 33.89 -50.82 9.83
CA LYS A 142 32.69 -49.99 9.60
C LYS A 142 32.78 -49.25 8.28
N GLN A 143 31.67 -49.23 7.56
CA GLN A 143 31.51 -48.51 6.30
C GLN A 143 31.18 -47.04 6.55
N VAL A 144 31.63 -46.17 5.64
CA VAL A 144 31.29 -44.74 5.70
C VAL A 144 29.91 -44.53 5.09
N LEU A 145 29.06 -43.75 5.77
CA LEU A 145 27.76 -43.38 5.23
C LEU A 145 27.93 -42.57 3.93
N PRO A 146 27.11 -42.83 2.89
CA PRO A 146 27.14 -42.02 1.69
C PRO A 146 26.69 -40.59 2.02
N ASP A 147 27.47 -39.59 1.62
CA ASP A 147 27.12 -38.16 1.79
C ASP A 147 25.78 -37.80 1.13
N GLN A 148 25.41 -38.56 0.11
CA GLN A 148 24.29 -38.30 -0.77
C GLN A 148 23.55 -39.61 -1.09
N PRO A 149 22.82 -40.19 -0.12
CA PRO A 149 22.00 -41.35 -0.39
C PRO A 149 20.93 -40.97 -1.43
N LYS A 150 20.69 -41.84 -2.40
CA LYS A 150 19.63 -41.75 -3.40
C LYS A 150 18.41 -42.56 -3.00
N ARG A 151 18.54 -43.54 -2.09
CA ARG A 151 17.43 -44.29 -1.53
C ARG A 151 17.76 -44.85 -0.14
N VAL A 152 16.79 -44.77 0.78
CA VAL A 152 16.94 -45.26 2.16
C VAL A 152 16.04 -46.47 2.38
N GLY A 153 16.60 -47.53 2.96
CA GLY A 153 15.83 -48.66 3.47
C GLY A 153 15.53 -48.50 4.96
N ILE A 154 14.30 -48.71 5.38
CA ILE A 154 13.91 -48.69 6.80
C ILE A 154 13.48 -50.09 7.21
N ILE A 155 14.18 -50.66 8.19
CA ILE A 155 13.88 -51.96 8.78
C ILE A 155 13.31 -51.69 10.18
N THR A 156 11.98 -51.71 10.26
CA THR A 156 11.23 -51.46 11.50
C THR A 156 9.81 -52.04 11.40
N SER A 157 9.02 -51.94 12.47
CA SER A 157 7.64 -52.41 12.45
C SER A 157 6.75 -51.54 11.55
N LYS A 158 5.81 -52.20 10.84
CA LYS A 158 4.89 -51.56 9.88
C LYS A 158 4.01 -50.47 10.51
N THR A 159 3.73 -50.57 11.80
CA THR A 159 2.78 -49.70 12.54
C THR A 159 3.43 -48.93 13.69
N GLY A 160 4.76 -49.02 13.86
CA GLY A 160 5.45 -48.42 14.99
C GLY A 160 5.57 -46.89 14.92
N ALA A 161 5.66 -46.23 16.07
CA ALA A 161 5.95 -44.80 16.17
C ALA A 161 7.28 -44.44 15.50
N ALA A 162 8.30 -45.31 15.63
CA ALA A 162 9.61 -45.12 15.00
C ALA A 162 9.55 -44.92 13.48
N LEU A 163 8.68 -45.67 12.78
CA LEU A 163 8.50 -45.50 11.34
C LEU A 163 7.93 -44.11 11.01
N HIS A 164 6.92 -43.68 11.76
CA HIS A 164 6.28 -42.38 11.57
C HIS A 164 7.26 -41.24 11.83
N ASP A 165 8.05 -41.35 12.88
CA ASP A 165 9.07 -40.37 13.25
C ASP A 165 10.14 -40.23 12.16
N ILE A 166 10.68 -41.35 11.66
CA ILE A 166 11.63 -41.36 10.55
C ILE A 166 11.00 -40.71 9.31
N LEU A 167 9.80 -41.13 8.90
CA LEU A 167 9.13 -40.60 7.71
C LEU A 167 8.84 -39.10 7.81
N ASN A 168 8.43 -38.62 9.00
CA ASN A 168 8.16 -37.21 9.23
C ASN A 168 9.43 -36.35 9.10
N VAL A 169 10.55 -36.83 9.66
CA VAL A 169 11.84 -36.14 9.56
C VAL A 169 12.34 -36.13 8.11
N LEU A 170 12.30 -37.28 7.42
CA LEU A 170 12.71 -37.38 6.01
C LEU A 170 11.86 -36.46 5.12
N LYS A 171 10.53 -36.49 5.26
CA LYS A 171 9.62 -35.63 4.48
C LYS A 171 9.88 -34.13 4.70
N ARG A 172 10.30 -33.74 5.91
CA ARG A 172 10.60 -32.34 6.24
C ARG A 172 11.96 -31.88 5.72
N ARG A 173 13.01 -32.71 5.87
CA ARG A 173 14.40 -32.34 5.51
C ARG A 173 14.74 -32.64 4.05
N ASP A 174 14.39 -33.83 3.58
CA ASP A 174 14.63 -34.29 2.21
C ASP A 174 13.41 -35.03 1.62
N PRO A 175 12.36 -34.29 1.20
CA PRO A 175 11.16 -34.90 0.61
C PRO A 175 11.43 -35.62 -0.73
N SER A 176 12.60 -35.42 -1.34
CA SER A 176 12.96 -36.04 -2.61
C SER A 176 13.55 -37.44 -2.45
N LEU A 177 13.95 -37.81 -1.23
CA LEU A 177 14.59 -39.08 -0.91
C LEU A 177 13.56 -40.22 -0.92
N PRO A 178 13.63 -41.17 -1.87
CA PRO A 178 12.78 -42.35 -1.89
C PRO A 178 13.09 -43.25 -0.69
N VAL A 179 12.02 -43.81 -0.12
CA VAL A 179 12.09 -44.66 1.07
C VAL A 179 11.53 -46.04 0.74
N VAL A 180 12.27 -47.10 1.06
CA VAL A 180 11.82 -48.48 1.00
C VAL A 180 11.61 -48.99 2.40
N ILE A 181 10.41 -49.49 2.69
CA ILE A 181 10.09 -50.04 4.00
C ILE A 181 10.21 -51.56 3.93
N TYR A 182 11.05 -52.11 4.79
CA TYR A 182 11.19 -53.55 5.05
C TYR A 182 10.50 -53.84 6.38
N PRO A 183 9.19 -54.14 6.37
CA PRO A 183 8.44 -54.36 7.60
C PRO A 183 8.95 -55.60 8.32
N THR A 184 9.37 -55.44 9.58
CA THR A 184 9.90 -56.51 10.41
C THR A 184 9.26 -56.56 11.79
N LEU A 185 9.32 -57.74 12.40
CA LEU A 185 9.09 -57.87 13.83
C LEU A 185 10.30 -57.28 14.55
N VAL A 186 10.05 -56.31 15.43
CA VAL A 186 11.08 -55.61 16.23
C VAL A 186 10.95 -55.92 17.73
N GLN A 187 10.07 -56.87 18.07
CA GLN A 187 9.79 -57.30 19.43
C GLN A 187 9.34 -58.76 19.44
N GLY A 188 9.61 -59.47 20.54
CA GLY A 188 9.31 -60.89 20.68
C GLY A 188 10.42 -61.81 20.19
N GLN A 189 10.24 -63.11 20.43
CA GLN A 189 11.29 -64.13 20.27
C GLN A 189 11.70 -64.37 18.80
N GLU A 190 10.81 -64.12 17.85
CA GLU A 190 11.10 -64.26 16.40
C GLU A 190 11.69 -62.99 15.78
N ALA A 191 11.77 -61.88 16.52
CA ALA A 191 12.19 -60.59 15.98
C ALA A 191 13.64 -60.59 15.49
N ALA A 192 14.56 -61.24 16.20
CA ALA A 192 15.97 -61.30 15.80
C ALA A 192 16.16 -61.95 14.42
N VAL A 193 15.45 -63.07 14.17
CA VAL A 193 15.46 -63.75 12.88
C VAL A 193 14.78 -62.89 11.81
N SER A 194 13.65 -62.24 12.12
CA SER A 194 12.96 -61.35 11.19
C SER A 194 13.82 -60.15 10.76
N ILE A 195 14.55 -59.54 11.70
CA ILE A 195 15.49 -58.43 11.43
C ILE A 195 16.62 -58.91 10.52
N ALA A 196 17.26 -60.03 10.85
CA ALA A 196 18.33 -60.60 10.03
C ALA A 196 17.86 -60.92 8.60
N GLN A 197 16.68 -61.51 8.44
CA GLN A 197 16.09 -61.79 7.13
C GLN A 197 15.80 -60.52 6.32
N ALA A 198 15.36 -59.44 6.96
CA ALA A 198 15.11 -58.18 6.26
C ALA A 198 16.40 -57.48 5.83
N ILE A 199 17.45 -57.50 6.67
CA ILE A 199 18.78 -57.01 6.28
C ILE A 199 19.29 -57.83 5.10
N GLY A 200 19.18 -59.16 5.15
CA GLY A 200 19.56 -60.04 4.03
C GLY A 200 18.78 -59.74 2.75
N ARG A 201 17.47 -59.49 2.86
CA ARG A 201 16.61 -59.11 1.72
C ARG A 201 16.97 -57.75 1.14
N ALA A 202 17.31 -56.78 2.00
CA ALA A 202 17.73 -55.46 1.55
C ALA A 202 19.05 -55.53 0.77
N ASN A 203 20.02 -56.29 1.29
CA ASN A 203 21.29 -56.55 0.62
C ASN A 203 21.08 -57.29 -0.71
N SER A 204 20.22 -58.31 -0.76
CA SER A 204 19.98 -59.06 -2.01
C SER A 204 19.28 -58.24 -3.10
N ARG A 205 18.39 -57.31 -2.72
CA ARG A 205 17.72 -56.40 -3.66
C ARG A 205 18.63 -55.27 -4.12
N ASN A 206 19.62 -54.89 -3.31
CA ASN A 206 20.61 -53.85 -3.58
C ASN A 206 20.01 -52.55 -4.17
N GLU A 207 18.88 -52.11 -3.60
CA GLU A 207 18.13 -50.95 -4.10
C GLU A 207 18.25 -49.72 -3.19
N CYS A 208 18.89 -49.87 -2.03
CA CYS A 208 19.07 -48.83 -1.00
C CYS A 208 20.56 -48.55 -0.82
N ASP A 209 20.93 -47.29 -0.60
CA ASP A 209 22.32 -46.91 -0.35
C ASP A 209 22.68 -46.94 1.14
N VAL A 210 21.66 -46.94 2.00
CA VAL A 210 21.78 -46.97 3.47
C VAL A 210 20.55 -47.60 4.08
N LEU A 211 20.74 -48.35 5.16
CA LEU A 211 19.65 -48.95 5.95
C LEU A 211 19.56 -48.31 7.32
N ILE A 212 18.34 -48.00 7.77
CA ILE A 212 18.05 -47.64 9.15
C ILE A 212 17.39 -48.84 9.80
N VAL A 213 18.06 -49.43 10.79
CA VAL A 213 17.54 -50.54 11.59
C VAL A 213 17.20 -49.97 12.96
N GLY A 214 15.94 -50.03 13.36
CA GLY A 214 15.56 -49.39 14.61
C GLY A 214 14.17 -49.67 15.11
N ARG A 215 13.98 -49.34 16.39
CA ARG A 215 12.73 -49.38 17.13
C ARG A 215 12.70 -48.16 18.05
N GLY A 216 11.51 -47.69 18.40
CA GLY A 216 11.35 -46.69 19.46
C GLY A 216 11.71 -47.26 20.84
N GLY A 217 11.43 -46.50 21.91
CA GLY A 217 11.67 -46.94 23.28
C GLY A 217 10.89 -48.21 23.67
N GLY A 218 11.36 -48.88 24.73
CA GLY A 218 10.76 -50.10 25.28
C GLY A 218 11.51 -50.55 26.54
N SER A 219 11.03 -51.62 27.19
CA SER A 219 11.82 -52.28 28.24
C SER A 219 13.08 -52.93 27.67
N LEU A 220 13.99 -53.39 28.55
CA LEU A 220 15.19 -54.10 28.11
C LEU A 220 14.84 -55.42 27.38
N GLU A 221 13.78 -56.10 27.82
CA GLU A 221 13.21 -57.29 27.18
C GLU A 221 12.71 -57.01 25.76
N ASP A 222 12.08 -55.84 25.58
CA ASP A 222 11.57 -55.38 24.30
C ASP A 222 12.69 -55.13 23.28
N LEU A 223 13.81 -54.57 23.73
CA LEU A 223 14.97 -54.28 22.88
C LEU A 223 15.91 -55.47 22.74
N TRP A 224 15.66 -56.58 23.44
CA TRP A 224 16.59 -57.70 23.54
C TRP A 224 16.91 -58.37 22.19
N CYS A 225 15.99 -58.34 21.24
CA CYS A 225 16.22 -58.89 19.90
C CYS A 225 17.39 -58.22 19.17
N PHE A 226 17.75 -56.98 19.50
CA PHE A 226 18.92 -56.27 18.98
C PHE A 226 20.24 -56.66 19.69
N ASN A 227 20.17 -57.44 20.77
CA ASN A 227 21.30 -58.01 21.50
C ASN A 227 21.59 -59.48 21.11
N GLU A 228 20.88 -60.01 20.12
CA GLU A 228 21.12 -61.36 19.63
C GLU A 228 22.29 -61.41 18.64
N GLU A 229 23.03 -62.51 18.72
CA GLU A 229 24.22 -62.74 17.91
C GLU A 229 23.90 -62.78 16.41
N ILE A 230 22.75 -63.33 16.02
CA ILE A 230 22.32 -63.38 14.62
C ILE A 230 22.17 -61.98 14.02
N VAL A 231 21.61 -61.03 14.77
CA VAL A 231 21.45 -59.64 14.32
C VAL A 231 22.80 -58.95 14.23
N ALA A 232 23.64 -59.09 15.26
CA ALA A 232 25.01 -58.56 15.28
C ALA A 232 25.81 -59.03 14.05
N ARG A 233 25.88 -60.35 13.81
CA ARG A 233 26.62 -60.90 12.67
C ARG A 233 26.04 -60.47 11.33
N THR A 234 24.72 -60.36 11.22
CA THR A 234 24.07 -59.93 9.97
C THR A 234 24.34 -58.44 9.68
N ILE A 235 24.38 -57.60 10.71
CA ILE A 235 24.75 -56.18 10.55
C ILE A 235 26.20 -56.06 10.10
N ALA A 236 27.13 -56.75 10.76
CA ALA A 236 28.56 -56.74 10.39
C ALA A 236 28.83 -57.23 8.96
N ALA A 237 28.03 -58.20 8.48
CA ALA A 237 28.16 -58.78 7.15
C ALA A 237 27.40 -58.01 6.05
N SER A 238 26.70 -56.91 6.39
CA SER A 238 25.93 -56.13 5.43
C SER A 238 26.83 -55.44 4.41
N GLN A 239 26.42 -55.44 3.13
CA GLN A 239 27.09 -54.69 2.06
C GLN A 239 26.61 -53.25 1.99
N ILE A 240 25.38 -52.99 2.45
CA ILE A 240 24.80 -51.65 2.56
C ILE A 240 25.08 -51.12 3.98
N PRO A 241 25.58 -49.88 4.14
CA PRO A 241 25.85 -49.31 5.45
C PRO A 241 24.58 -49.20 6.30
N ILE A 242 24.70 -49.52 7.58
CA ILE A 242 23.58 -49.59 8.53
C ILE A 242 23.72 -48.53 9.62
N VAL A 243 22.65 -47.76 9.81
CA VAL A 243 22.43 -46.89 10.95
C VAL A 243 21.57 -47.61 11.98
N SER A 244 22.11 -47.86 13.16
CA SER A 244 21.32 -48.38 14.29
C SER A 244 20.58 -47.23 14.98
N ALA A 245 19.29 -47.41 15.21
CA ALA A 245 18.40 -46.42 15.80
C ALA A 245 17.46 -47.07 16.81
N VAL A 246 18.03 -47.74 17.81
CA VAL A 246 17.31 -48.52 18.81
C VAL A 246 17.23 -47.72 20.12
N GLY A 247 16.00 -47.43 20.58
CA GLY A 247 15.75 -46.83 21.89
C GLY A 247 16.09 -45.33 22.01
N HIS A 248 16.52 -44.91 23.20
CA HIS A 248 17.01 -43.55 23.52
C HIS A 248 18.50 -43.57 23.89
N GLU A 249 19.07 -42.40 24.26
CA GLU A 249 20.51 -42.25 24.53
C GLU A 249 21.10 -43.27 25.52
N VAL A 250 20.31 -43.73 26.49
CA VAL A 250 20.71 -44.65 27.57
C VAL A 250 20.60 -46.13 27.18
N ASP A 251 19.81 -46.46 26.16
CA ASP A 251 19.44 -47.83 25.79
C ASP A 251 20.41 -48.43 24.76
N VAL A 252 21.69 -48.61 25.14
CA VAL A 252 22.71 -49.12 24.21
C VAL A 252 22.59 -50.63 24.00
N THR A 253 22.45 -51.05 22.74
CA THR A 253 22.35 -52.46 22.33
C THR A 253 23.60 -52.96 21.61
N ILE A 254 23.75 -54.27 21.43
CA ILE A 254 24.86 -54.86 20.66
C ILE A 254 24.79 -54.41 19.20
N ALA A 255 23.59 -54.32 18.61
CA ALA A 255 23.39 -53.78 17.28
C ALA A 255 24.00 -52.38 17.12
N ASP A 256 23.93 -51.51 18.14
CA ASP A 256 24.55 -50.17 18.11
C ASP A 256 26.07 -50.20 18.04
N PHE A 257 26.70 -51.20 18.65
CA PHE A 257 28.17 -51.36 18.60
C PHE A 257 28.65 -51.87 17.25
N VAL A 258 27.87 -52.77 16.63
CA VAL A 258 28.23 -53.39 15.35
C VAL A 258 27.88 -52.50 14.16
N ALA A 259 26.80 -51.73 14.24
CA ALA A 259 26.39 -50.84 13.16
C ALA A 259 27.48 -49.82 12.81
N ASP A 260 27.46 -49.39 11.54
CA ASP A 260 28.42 -48.44 11.00
C ASP A 260 28.30 -47.09 11.72
N VAL A 261 27.06 -46.66 11.96
CA VAL A 261 26.75 -45.45 12.70
C VAL A 261 25.63 -45.70 13.70
N ARG A 262 25.80 -45.22 14.92
CA ARG A 262 24.75 -45.20 15.94
C ARG A 262 24.02 -43.87 15.92
N ALA A 263 22.69 -43.94 15.88
CA ALA A 263 21.81 -42.82 16.13
C ALA A 263 21.09 -43.01 17.48
N PRO A 264 20.98 -41.96 18.32
CA PRO A 264 20.35 -42.08 19.64
C PRO A 264 18.83 -42.27 19.60
N THR A 265 18.19 -41.97 18.46
CA THR A 265 16.75 -42.14 18.25
C THR A 265 16.45 -42.40 16.76
N PRO A 266 15.28 -42.99 16.43
CA PRO A 266 14.80 -43.11 15.05
C PRO A 266 14.80 -41.77 14.29
N SER A 267 14.35 -40.68 14.93
CA SER A 267 14.38 -39.34 14.35
C SER A 267 15.81 -38.87 14.03
N ALA A 268 16.76 -39.08 14.94
CA ALA A 268 18.16 -38.71 14.72
C ALA A 268 18.79 -39.52 13.58
N ALA A 269 18.41 -40.79 13.41
CA ALA A 269 18.86 -41.60 12.28
C ALA A 269 18.40 -41.00 10.95
N ALA A 270 17.15 -40.55 10.88
CA ALA A 270 16.62 -39.84 9.72
C ALA A 270 17.35 -38.52 9.45
N GLU A 271 17.77 -37.80 10.49
CA GLU A 271 18.55 -36.57 10.34
C GLU A 271 19.96 -36.81 9.80
N LEU A 272 20.62 -37.89 10.25
CA LEU A 272 21.95 -38.27 9.75
C LEU A 272 21.94 -38.66 8.27
N VAL A 273 20.85 -39.27 7.81
CA VAL A 273 20.70 -39.78 6.45
C VAL A 273 20.09 -38.75 5.49
N SER A 274 19.39 -37.73 6.01
CA SER A 274 18.74 -36.71 5.17
C SER A 274 19.64 -35.52 4.88
N ARG A 275 19.49 -34.97 3.67
CA ARG A 275 20.11 -33.71 3.28
C ARG A 275 19.29 -32.57 3.85
N ASP A 276 19.93 -31.51 4.33
CA ASP A 276 19.21 -30.26 4.57
C ASP A 276 18.99 -29.53 3.22
N LEU A 277 17.88 -29.86 2.54
CA LEU A 277 17.52 -29.21 1.27
C LEU A 277 16.89 -27.82 1.45
N SER A 278 16.56 -27.43 2.68
CA SER A 278 15.88 -26.16 2.96
C SER A 278 16.71 -24.96 2.49
N TYR A 279 18.02 -24.99 2.73
CA TYR A 279 18.94 -23.94 2.33
C TYR A 279 19.03 -23.79 0.79
N ARG A 280 19.05 -24.91 0.05
CA ARG A 280 19.09 -24.87 -1.42
C ARG A 280 17.81 -24.32 -2.03
N LEU A 281 16.65 -24.71 -1.48
CA LEU A 281 15.36 -24.17 -1.91
C LEU A 281 15.27 -22.67 -1.66
N GLN A 282 15.73 -22.21 -0.49
CA GLN A 282 15.77 -20.79 -0.17
C GLN A 282 16.69 -20.01 -1.13
N GLN A 283 17.88 -20.54 -1.45
CA GLN A 283 18.77 -19.92 -2.44
C GLN A 283 18.13 -19.85 -3.83
N TYR A 284 17.41 -20.90 -4.25
CA TYR A 284 16.71 -20.90 -5.53
C TYR A 284 15.64 -19.81 -5.58
N GLN A 285 14.80 -19.71 -4.55
CA GLN A 285 13.76 -18.68 -4.44
C GLN A 285 14.35 -17.27 -4.45
N GLN A 286 15.47 -17.05 -3.75
CA GLN A 286 16.17 -15.76 -3.75
C GLN A 286 16.68 -15.39 -5.15
N ARG A 287 17.27 -16.34 -5.88
CA ARG A 287 17.74 -16.11 -7.25
C ARG A 287 16.60 -15.86 -8.23
N GLU A 288 15.49 -16.59 -8.09
CA GLU A 288 14.28 -16.36 -8.88
C GLU A 288 13.73 -14.94 -8.67
N GLN A 289 13.65 -14.49 -7.42
CA GLN A 289 13.17 -13.15 -7.10
C GLN A 289 14.13 -12.06 -7.63
N ALA A 290 15.44 -12.27 -7.52
CA ALA A 290 16.44 -11.35 -8.07
C ALA A 290 16.31 -11.23 -9.59
N LEU A 291 16.08 -12.35 -10.30
CA LEU A 291 15.84 -12.35 -11.75
C LEU A 291 14.58 -11.57 -12.13
N LYS A 292 13.46 -11.81 -11.42
CA LYS A 292 12.20 -11.07 -11.64
C LYS A 292 12.39 -9.56 -11.47
N ASN A 293 13.10 -9.15 -10.42
CA ASN A 293 13.40 -7.75 -10.17
C ASN A 293 14.31 -7.14 -11.26
N ALA A 294 15.31 -7.88 -11.74
CA ALA A 294 16.18 -7.44 -12.82
C ALA A 294 15.43 -7.24 -14.14
N ILE A 295 14.54 -8.19 -14.50
CA ILE A 295 13.67 -8.09 -15.67
C ILE A 295 12.74 -6.87 -15.55
N GLY A 296 12.10 -6.70 -14.40
CA GLY A 296 11.22 -5.54 -14.15
C GLY A 296 11.96 -4.21 -14.29
N THR A 297 13.20 -4.13 -13.78
CA THR A 297 14.04 -2.94 -13.90
C THR A 297 14.42 -2.65 -15.35
N LEU A 298 14.74 -3.68 -16.14
CA LEU A 298 15.09 -3.53 -17.55
C LEU A 298 13.89 -3.04 -18.38
N LEU A 299 12.72 -3.65 -18.18
CA LEU A 299 11.48 -3.24 -18.83
C LEU A 299 11.11 -1.79 -18.49
N TYR A 300 11.22 -1.41 -17.21
CA TYR A 300 10.96 -0.02 -16.80
C TYR A 300 11.89 0.99 -17.46
N ARG A 301 13.19 0.67 -17.58
CA ARG A 301 14.16 1.52 -18.28
C ARG A 301 13.82 1.68 -19.76
N GLN A 302 13.47 0.58 -20.44
CA GLN A 302 13.09 0.61 -21.85
C GLN A 302 11.80 1.41 -22.08
N GLN A 303 10.81 1.23 -21.20
CA GLN A 303 9.57 1.99 -21.26
C GLN A 303 9.83 3.48 -21.10
N ARG A 304 10.63 3.89 -20.10
CA ARG A 304 11.02 5.29 -19.93
C ARG A 304 11.76 5.85 -21.13
N ALA A 305 12.69 5.10 -21.72
CA ALA A 305 13.39 5.54 -22.92
C ALA A 305 12.41 5.78 -24.07
N LEU A 306 11.47 4.87 -24.28
CA LEU A 306 10.44 4.98 -25.30
C LEU A 306 9.55 6.22 -25.08
N THR A 307 9.07 6.44 -23.85
CA THR A 307 8.28 7.64 -23.52
C THR A 307 9.08 8.93 -23.72
N GLN A 308 10.38 8.93 -23.38
CA GLN A 308 11.25 10.08 -23.66
C GLN A 308 11.40 10.35 -25.16
N HIS A 309 11.54 9.30 -25.98
CA HIS A 309 11.60 9.43 -27.44
C HIS A 309 10.27 9.94 -28.01
N GLU A 310 9.13 9.44 -27.55
CA GLU A 310 7.79 9.93 -27.92
C GLU A 310 7.58 11.40 -27.53
N HIS A 311 8.01 11.80 -26.33
CA HIS A 311 7.97 13.20 -25.92
C HIS A 311 8.88 14.08 -26.79
N ARG A 312 10.10 13.63 -27.12
CA ARG A 312 10.98 14.38 -28.04
C ARG A 312 10.34 14.51 -29.43
N LEU A 313 9.76 13.43 -29.96
CA LEU A 313 9.11 13.43 -31.27
C LEU A 313 7.90 14.37 -31.31
N SER A 314 7.09 14.39 -30.25
CA SER A 314 5.91 15.27 -30.15
C SER A 314 6.26 16.74 -29.92
N HIS A 315 7.29 17.03 -29.12
CA HIS A 315 7.74 18.41 -28.88
C HIS A 315 8.55 19.01 -30.03
N GLN A 316 9.33 18.19 -30.75
CA GLN A 316 10.10 18.62 -31.93
C GLN A 316 9.31 18.44 -33.24
N HIS A 317 8.03 18.11 -33.18
CA HIS A 317 7.23 17.78 -34.34
C HIS A 317 7.25 18.94 -35.36
N PRO A 318 7.81 18.77 -36.57
CA PRO A 318 7.95 19.84 -37.56
C PRO A 318 6.61 20.53 -37.86
N ARG A 319 5.52 19.78 -37.83
CA ARG A 319 4.14 20.30 -37.99
C ARG A 319 3.77 21.39 -36.97
N ARG A 320 4.15 21.28 -35.69
CA ARG A 320 3.87 22.33 -34.70
C ARG A 320 4.70 23.59 -34.99
N ARG A 321 5.97 23.43 -35.36
CA ARG A 321 6.84 24.55 -35.74
C ARG A 321 6.34 25.25 -37.01
N LEU A 322 5.91 24.48 -38.00
CA LEU A 322 5.27 24.99 -39.22
C LEU A 322 3.94 25.69 -38.92
N GLN A 323 3.13 25.16 -38.01
CA GLN A 323 1.86 25.78 -37.62
C GLN A 323 2.08 27.12 -36.90
N GLN A 324 3.06 27.20 -36.01
CA GLN A 324 3.46 28.46 -35.36
C GLN A 324 4.00 29.49 -36.37
N GLN A 325 4.84 29.05 -37.32
CA GLN A 325 5.34 29.92 -38.38
C GLN A 325 4.22 30.39 -39.32
N SER A 326 3.27 29.52 -39.66
CA SER A 326 2.08 29.89 -40.45
C SER A 326 1.25 30.94 -39.72
N GLN A 327 0.95 30.75 -38.43
CA GLN A 327 0.22 31.74 -37.63
C GLN A 327 0.94 33.08 -37.55
N HIS A 328 2.28 33.05 -37.45
CA HIS A 328 3.08 34.26 -37.45
C HIS A 328 3.01 35.01 -38.79
N ILE A 329 3.06 34.29 -39.92
CA ILE A 329 2.85 34.86 -41.25
C ILE A 329 1.46 35.48 -41.36
N ASP A 330 0.41 34.79 -40.91
CA ASP A 330 -0.96 35.31 -40.93
C ASP A 330 -1.10 36.60 -40.11
N GLU A 331 -0.47 36.66 -38.95
CA GLU A 331 -0.47 37.87 -38.12
C GLU A 331 0.29 39.04 -38.77
N LEU A 332 1.48 38.78 -39.32
CA LEU A 332 2.27 39.78 -40.03
C LEU A 332 1.51 40.30 -41.26
N GLN A 333 0.87 39.41 -42.03
CA GLN A 333 0.07 39.77 -43.19
C GLN A 333 -1.11 40.67 -42.80
N ARG A 334 -1.81 40.34 -41.69
CA ARG A 334 -2.91 41.16 -41.17
C ARG A 334 -2.43 42.54 -40.72
N ARG A 335 -1.31 42.61 -39.99
CA ARG A 335 -0.70 43.87 -39.54
C ARG A 335 -0.28 44.73 -40.74
N MET A 336 0.31 44.13 -41.76
CA MET A 336 0.69 44.83 -42.99
C MET A 336 -0.55 45.40 -43.70
N HIS A 337 -1.59 44.60 -43.90
CA HIS A 337 -2.84 45.06 -44.53
C HIS A 337 -3.47 46.22 -43.75
N GLN A 338 -3.57 46.12 -42.43
CA GLN A 338 -4.11 47.19 -41.60
C GLN A 338 -3.28 48.47 -41.68
N ALA A 339 -1.94 48.36 -41.69
CA ALA A 339 -1.04 49.50 -41.84
C ALA A 339 -1.23 50.19 -43.20
N LEU A 340 -1.27 49.41 -44.29
CA LEU A 340 -1.50 49.91 -45.64
C LEU A 340 -2.86 50.60 -45.76
N THR A 341 -3.94 49.96 -45.32
CA THR A 341 -5.30 50.54 -45.37
C THR A 341 -5.37 51.85 -44.57
N LYS A 342 -4.73 51.91 -43.40
CA LYS A 342 -4.67 53.13 -42.58
C LYS A 342 -3.84 54.23 -43.25
N GLN A 343 -2.80 53.87 -43.99
CA GLN A 343 -1.99 54.83 -44.74
C GLN A 343 -2.75 55.37 -45.96
N PHE A 344 -3.43 54.50 -46.72
CA PHE A 344 -4.29 54.91 -47.83
C PHE A 344 -5.45 55.81 -47.36
N SER A 345 -6.12 55.48 -46.26
CA SER A 345 -7.21 56.30 -45.74
C SER A 345 -6.74 57.69 -45.28
N ARG A 346 -5.54 57.76 -44.69
CA ARG A 346 -4.88 59.05 -44.36
C ARG A 346 -4.60 59.88 -45.60
N TYR A 347 -3.97 59.32 -46.63
CA TYR A 347 -3.70 60.05 -47.87
C TYR A 347 -4.98 60.47 -48.58
N SER A 348 -6.01 59.60 -48.64
CA SER A 348 -7.31 59.95 -49.21
C SER A 348 -7.98 61.10 -48.45
N SER A 349 -7.93 61.08 -47.12
CA SER A 349 -8.48 62.14 -46.28
C SER A 349 -7.71 63.46 -46.43
N GLN A 350 -6.38 63.40 -46.55
CA GLN A 350 -5.54 64.57 -46.86
C GLN A 350 -5.89 65.17 -48.22
N LEU A 351 -6.02 64.34 -49.26
CA LEU A 351 -6.42 64.77 -50.60
C LEU A 351 -7.82 65.40 -50.57
N ASN A 352 -8.80 64.76 -49.93
CA ASN A 352 -10.15 65.33 -49.79
C ASN A 352 -10.13 66.66 -49.03
N THR A 353 -9.28 66.81 -48.02
CA THR A 353 -9.16 68.08 -47.27
C THR A 353 -8.54 69.17 -48.13
N LEU A 354 -7.51 68.84 -48.92
CA LEU A 354 -6.86 69.76 -49.84
C LEU A 354 -7.80 70.17 -50.98
N ASP A 355 -8.53 69.23 -51.56
CA ASP A 355 -9.54 69.49 -52.59
C ASP A 355 -10.65 70.40 -52.06
N ASN A 356 -11.19 70.11 -50.88
CA ASN A 356 -12.18 70.99 -50.24
C ASN A 356 -11.62 72.39 -49.93
N ARG A 357 -10.34 72.52 -49.57
CA ARG A 357 -9.70 73.85 -49.40
C ARG A 357 -9.58 74.57 -50.72
N LEU A 358 -9.14 73.89 -51.78
CA LEU A 358 -9.03 74.44 -53.12
C LEU A 358 -10.39 74.95 -53.62
N GLN A 359 -11.44 74.13 -53.51
CA GLN A 359 -12.81 74.51 -53.90
C GLN A 359 -13.36 75.70 -53.09
N ARG A 360 -12.94 75.86 -51.83
CA ARG A 360 -13.32 77.01 -51.00
C ARG A 360 -12.55 78.28 -51.35
N MET A 361 -11.34 78.13 -51.91
CA MET A 361 -10.50 79.26 -52.33
C MET A 361 -10.75 79.70 -53.77
N THR A 362 -11.42 78.89 -54.59
CA THR A 362 -11.82 79.30 -55.95
C THR A 362 -12.78 80.49 -55.91
N PRO A 363 -12.36 81.67 -56.39
CA PRO A 363 -13.16 82.88 -56.31
C PRO A 363 -14.32 82.87 -57.30
N ASP A 364 -14.33 81.95 -58.29
CA ASP A 364 -15.33 81.90 -59.37
C ASP A 364 -16.77 81.87 -58.84
N ARG A 365 -17.06 81.05 -57.83
CA ARG A 365 -18.41 81.01 -57.23
C ARG A 365 -18.78 82.32 -56.54
N ARG A 366 -17.84 82.95 -55.83
CA ARG A 366 -18.08 84.26 -55.18
C ARG A 366 -18.24 85.37 -56.21
N ILE A 367 -17.45 85.35 -57.28
CA ILE A 367 -17.52 86.30 -58.39
C ILE A 367 -18.87 86.16 -59.10
N GLN A 368 -19.31 84.95 -59.43
CA GLN A 368 -20.63 84.71 -60.04
C GLN A 368 -21.77 85.18 -59.13
N GLN A 369 -21.69 84.90 -57.82
CA GLN A 369 -22.69 85.39 -56.85
C GLN A 369 -22.73 86.93 -56.79
N HIS A 370 -21.58 87.59 -56.72
CA HIS A 370 -21.52 89.05 -56.69
C HIS A 370 -21.91 89.69 -58.02
N GLN A 371 -21.61 89.07 -59.17
CA GLN A 371 -22.08 89.53 -60.48
C GLN A 371 -23.61 89.43 -60.58
N ALA A 372 -24.21 88.35 -60.11
CA ALA A 372 -25.67 88.20 -60.07
C ALA A 372 -26.31 89.24 -59.12
N GLN A 373 -25.72 89.47 -57.95
CA GLN A 373 -26.16 90.52 -57.02
C GLN A 373 -26.05 91.92 -57.64
N LEU A 374 -24.94 92.24 -58.31
CA LEU A 374 -24.75 93.51 -59.02
C LEU A 374 -25.80 93.70 -60.11
N ALA A 375 -26.08 92.67 -60.92
CA ALA A 375 -27.12 92.72 -61.94
C ALA A 375 -28.50 92.99 -61.33
N GLN A 376 -28.83 92.32 -60.23
CA GLN A 376 -30.09 92.53 -59.50
C GLN A 376 -30.19 93.94 -58.91
N TYR A 377 -29.12 94.43 -58.27
CA TYR A 377 -29.10 95.79 -57.72
C TYR A 377 -29.19 96.84 -58.81
N HIS A 378 -28.53 96.62 -59.96
CA HIS A 378 -28.61 97.52 -61.10
C HIS A 378 -30.05 97.62 -61.60
N GLN A 379 -30.73 96.50 -61.87
CA GLN A 379 -32.13 96.49 -62.29
C GLN A 379 -33.07 97.17 -61.28
N ARG A 380 -32.87 96.92 -59.99
CA ARG A 380 -33.68 97.56 -58.93
C ARG A 380 -33.46 99.07 -58.89
N LEU A 381 -32.22 99.53 -59.07
CA LEU A 381 -31.89 100.94 -59.14
C LEU A 381 -32.55 101.60 -60.35
N THR A 382 -32.42 101.01 -61.55
CA THR A 382 -33.04 101.56 -62.77
C THR A 382 -34.55 101.68 -62.61
N HIS A 383 -35.20 100.62 -62.13
CA HIS A 383 -36.64 100.63 -61.93
C HIS A 383 -37.10 101.66 -60.87
N ALA A 384 -36.34 101.82 -59.79
CA ALA A 384 -36.62 102.85 -58.78
C ALA A 384 -36.45 104.27 -59.35
N MET A 385 -35.41 104.50 -60.17
CA MET A 385 -35.17 105.77 -60.85
C MET A 385 -36.31 106.10 -61.83
N ASP A 386 -36.70 105.15 -62.67
CA ASP A 386 -37.79 105.32 -63.64
C ASP A 386 -39.12 105.59 -62.95
N SER A 387 -39.40 104.86 -61.86
CA SER A 387 -40.60 105.07 -61.04
C SER A 387 -40.59 106.47 -60.43
N HIS A 388 -39.48 106.91 -59.84
CA HIS A 388 -39.37 108.24 -59.23
C HIS A 388 -39.52 109.36 -60.27
N LEU A 389 -38.90 109.21 -61.44
CA LEU A 389 -39.03 110.17 -62.54
C LEU A 389 -40.48 110.25 -63.04
N SER A 390 -41.14 109.09 -63.21
CA SER A 390 -42.54 109.02 -63.64
C SER A 390 -43.48 109.70 -62.64
N HIS A 391 -43.29 109.46 -61.33
CA HIS A 391 -44.06 110.13 -60.28
C HIS A 391 -43.83 111.64 -60.27
N ALA A 392 -42.58 112.09 -60.45
CA ALA A 392 -42.26 113.51 -60.52
C ALA A 392 -42.91 114.19 -61.74
N GLN A 393 -42.88 113.53 -62.90
CA GLN A 393 -43.55 114.00 -64.12
C GLN A 393 -45.07 114.07 -63.96
N GLN A 394 -45.70 113.04 -63.38
CA GLN A 394 -47.13 113.03 -63.09
C GLN A 394 -47.52 114.15 -62.12
N ARG A 395 -46.72 114.37 -61.07
CA ARG A 395 -46.91 115.46 -60.10
C ARG A 395 -46.79 116.83 -60.76
N LEU A 396 -45.82 117.01 -61.66
CA LEU A 396 -45.68 118.25 -62.43
C LEU A 396 -46.89 118.48 -63.34
N ALA A 397 -47.33 117.45 -64.07
CA ALA A 397 -48.49 117.54 -64.95
C ALA A 397 -49.78 117.91 -64.19
N THR A 398 -49.98 117.34 -63.00
CA THR A 398 -51.12 117.71 -62.14
C THR A 398 -51.02 119.16 -61.65
N LEU A 399 -49.83 119.61 -61.22
CA LEU A 399 -49.63 121.00 -60.81
C LEU A 399 -49.90 122.00 -61.95
N VAL A 400 -49.46 121.69 -63.18
CA VAL A 400 -49.75 122.52 -64.36
C VAL A 400 -51.25 122.57 -64.64
N ALA A 401 -51.94 121.42 -64.64
CA ALA A 401 -53.39 121.38 -64.83
C ALA A 401 -54.17 122.16 -63.76
N THR A 402 -53.71 122.12 -62.50
CA THR A 402 -54.31 122.94 -61.44
C THR A 402 -54.07 124.43 -61.63
N LEU A 403 -52.91 124.83 -62.16
CA LEU A 403 -52.61 126.23 -62.44
C LEU A 403 -53.51 126.78 -63.57
N ASP A 404 -53.70 126.00 -64.63
CA ASP A 404 -54.56 126.37 -65.76
C ASP A 404 -56.03 126.51 -65.36
N ALA A 405 -56.53 125.67 -64.45
CA ALA A 405 -57.92 125.68 -64.01
C ALA A 405 -58.33 126.94 -63.22
N VAL A 406 -57.37 127.65 -62.60
CA VAL A 406 -57.63 128.82 -61.74
C VAL A 406 -57.32 130.14 -62.47
N SER A 407 -56.97 130.10 -63.76
CA SER A 407 -56.64 131.29 -64.55
C SER A 407 -57.89 132.06 -65.03
N PRO A 408 -58.05 133.36 -64.71
CA PRO A 408 -59.20 134.20 -65.11
C PRO A 408 -59.39 134.34 -66.64
N LEU A 409 -58.32 134.16 -67.41
CA LEU A 409 -58.34 134.14 -68.88
C LEU A 409 -59.10 132.93 -69.44
N ALA A 410 -59.09 131.79 -68.75
CA ALA A 410 -59.81 130.59 -69.18
C ALA A 410 -61.34 130.77 -69.05
N THR A 411 -61.80 131.52 -68.05
CA THR A 411 -63.23 131.78 -67.82
C THR A 411 -63.82 132.74 -68.87
N LEU A 412 -63.06 133.75 -69.30
CA LEU A 412 -63.46 134.67 -70.38
C LEU A 412 -63.41 133.99 -71.77
N SER A 413 -62.51 133.03 -71.99
CA SER A 413 -62.43 132.26 -73.25
C SER A 413 -63.59 131.29 -73.48
N ARG A 414 -64.38 130.98 -72.45
CA ARG A 414 -65.57 130.10 -72.51
C ARG A 414 -66.87 130.83 -72.88
N GLY A 415 -66.79 132.09 -73.32
CA GLY A 415 -67.93 132.85 -73.84
C GLY A 415 -68.77 133.57 -72.79
N TYR A 416 -68.30 133.63 -71.54
CA TYR A 416 -68.94 134.43 -70.49
C TYR A 416 -68.45 135.88 -70.56
N SER A 417 -69.39 136.82 -70.41
CA SER A 417 -69.13 138.26 -70.35
C SER A 417 -69.33 138.79 -68.94
N ILE A 418 -68.62 139.86 -68.58
CA ILE A 418 -68.78 140.53 -67.28
C ILE A 418 -69.48 141.87 -67.52
N SER A 419 -70.70 142.01 -67.02
CA SER A 419 -71.47 143.27 -67.11
C SER A 419 -71.24 144.15 -65.89
N ARG A 420 -71.03 145.44 -66.11
CA ARG A 420 -70.81 146.47 -65.10
C ARG A 420 -71.77 147.64 -65.30
N ASP A 421 -72.15 148.30 -64.21
CA ASP A 421 -72.94 149.52 -64.22
C ASP A 421 -72.08 150.75 -64.58
N SER A 422 -72.72 151.89 -64.82
CA SER A 422 -72.15 153.21 -65.13
C SER A 422 -71.07 153.69 -64.13
N ASP A 423 -71.17 153.29 -62.86
CA ASP A 423 -70.16 153.55 -61.83
C ASP A 423 -69.02 152.49 -61.78
N GLY A 424 -69.05 151.49 -62.66
CA GLY A 424 -67.99 150.48 -62.80
C GLY A 424 -68.13 149.24 -61.91
N HIS A 425 -69.21 149.11 -61.13
CA HIS A 425 -69.49 147.95 -60.29
C HIS A 425 -70.02 146.77 -61.11
N ILE A 426 -69.60 145.54 -60.79
CA ILE A 426 -70.07 144.32 -61.48
C ILE A 426 -71.52 144.06 -61.10
N VAL A 427 -72.36 143.91 -62.13
CA VAL A 427 -73.77 143.60 -61.96
C VAL A 427 -73.94 142.09 -61.97
N THR A 428 -74.34 141.55 -60.83
CA THR A 428 -74.57 140.11 -60.66
C THR A 428 -76.04 139.76 -60.45
N ASN A 429 -76.87 140.76 -60.16
CA ASN A 429 -78.28 140.57 -59.86
C ASN A 429 -79.15 141.63 -60.55
N ILE A 430 -80.29 141.23 -61.09
CA ILE A 430 -81.20 142.08 -61.88
C ILE A 430 -81.80 143.25 -61.08
N ASN A 431 -81.90 143.11 -59.75
CA ASN A 431 -82.43 144.16 -58.87
C ASN A 431 -81.49 145.37 -58.73
N GLN A 432 -80.25 145.27 -59.21
CA GLN A 432 -79.25 146.34 -59.13
C GLN A 432 -79.36 147.34 -60.29
N LEU A 433 -80.28 147.12 -61.24
CA LEU A 433 -80.45 147.96 -62.42
C LEU A 433 -81.87 148.47 -62.50
N GLU A 434 -82.07 149.68 -63.01
CA GLU A 434 -83.37 150.26 -63.35
C GLU A 434 -83.55 150.44 -64.88
N GLU A 435 -84.79 150.66 -65.33
CA GLU A 435 -85.05 150.95 -66.75
C GLU A 435 -84.51 152.34 -67.10
N GLY A 436 -83.64 152.40 -68.10
CA GLY A 436 -82.89 153.59 -68.50
C GLY A 436 -81.40 153.55 -68.15
N ASP A 437 -80.96 152.61 -67.30
CA ASP A 437 -79.56 152.54 -66.87
C ASP A 437 -78.63 152.04 -67.97
N THR A 438 -77.38 152.54 -67.97
CA THR A 438 -76.35 152.20 -68.96
C THR A 438 -75.36 151.17 -68.41
N LEU A 439 -75.25 150.04 -69.11
CA LEU A 439 -74.40 148.90 -68.81
C LEU A 439 -73.18 148.82 -69.73
N HIS A 440 -72.00 148.58 -69.16
CA HIS A 440 -70.79 148.21 -69.88
C HIS A 440 -70.49 146.73 -69.72
N THR A 441 -70.52 145.97 -70.82
CA THR A 441 -70.27 144.52 -70.81
C THR A 441 -68.95 144.20 -71.49
N GLN A 442 -68.04 143.55 -70.74
CA GLN A 442 -66.72 143.14 -71.21
C GLN A 442 -66.75 141.70 -71.70
N LEU A 443 -66.32 141.51 -72.95
CA LEU A 443 -66.17 140.23 -73.64
C LEU A 443 -64.69 139.85 -73.76
N SER A 444 -64.40 138.63 -74.21
CA SER A 444 -63.02 138.14 -74.41
C SER A 444 -62.20 138.97 -75.40
N ASN A 445 -62.85 139.76 -76.28
CA ASN A 445 -62.22 140.53 -77.34
C ASN A 445 -62.73 141.98 -77.49
N GLY A 446 -63.45 142.53 -76.50
CA GLY A 446 -63.89 143.93 -76.54
C GLY A 446 -64.98 144.28 -75.52
N ASP A 447 -65.41 145.54 -75.52
CA ASP A 447 -66.41 146.07 -74.58
C ASP A 447 -67.65 146.60 -75.34
N VAL A 448 -68.84 146.40 -74.78
CA VAL A 448 -70.13 146.82 -75.35
C VAL A 448 -70.91 147.66 -74.34
N THR A 449 -71.38 148.82 -74.77
CA THR A 449 -72.24 149.70 -73.95
C THR A 449 -73.70 149.53 -74.36
N SER A 450 -74.58 149.29 -73.39
CA SER A 450 -75.98 148.92 -73.60
C SER A 450 -76.87 149.71 -72.64
N VAL A 451 -78.12 150.00 -73.01
CA VAL A 451 -79.08 150.65 -72.09
C VAL A 451 -80.21 149.70 -71.77
N VAL A 452 -80.57 149.59 -70.50
CA VAL A 452 -81.63 148.69 -70.01
C VAL A 452 -82.99 149.23 -70.46
N ARG A 453 -83.64 148.49 -71.37
CA ARG A 453 -84.99 148.87 -71.88
C ARG A 453 -86.14 148.29 -71.08
N GLN A 454 -85.97 147.08 -70.55
CA GLN A 454 -87.01 146.41 -69.80
C GLN A 454 -86.46 145.36 -68.84
N ARG A 455 -87.05 145.24 -67.65
CA ARG A 455 -86.67 144.23 -66.64
C ARG A 455 -87.72 143.14 -66.54
N HIS A 456 -87.30 141.89 -66.75
CA HIS A 456 -88.11 140.71 -66.49
C HIS A 456 -87.44 139.85 -65.41
N PRO A 457 -87.73 140.10 -64.11
CA PRO A 457 -87.23 139.26 -63.04
C PRO A 457 -87.89 137.89 -63.15
N HIS A 458 -87.08 136.86 -63.38
CA HIS A 458 -87.54 135.48 -63.24
C HIS A 458 -87.54 135.09 -61.75
N GLN A 459 -88.64 134.51 -61.27
CA GLN A 459 -88.60 133.73 -60.03
C GLN A 459 -87.80 132.46 -60.32
N SER A 460 -86.61 132.37 -59.73
CA SER A 460 -85.81 131.15 -59.73
C SER A 460 -85.81 130.55 -58.33
N SER A 461 -86.42 129.37 -58.30
CA SER A 461 -86.39 128.31 -57.29
C SER A 461 -84.97 127.94 -56.88
N ASP A 462 -84.81 127.66 -55.57
CA ASP A 462 -83.69 126.98 -54.86
C ASP A 462 -82.25 127.14 -55.37
#